data_AF-A0A6L2Q8V0-F1
#
_entry.id   AF-A0A6L2Q8V0-F1
#
_cell.length_a   1.000
_cell.length_b   1.000
_cell.length_c   1.000
_cell.angle_alpha   90.00
_cell.angle_beta   90.00
_cell.angle_gamma   90.00
#
_symmetry.space_group_name_H-M   'P 1'
#
loop_
_entity.id
_entity.type
_entity.pdbx_description
1 polymer ?
#
loop_
_entity_poly.entity_id
_entity_poly.type
_entity_poly.pdbx_seq_one_letter_code
_entity_poly.pdbx_strand_id
1 'polypeptide(L)'
;MKQILDSFCFLLDKYEHCEWMRGATKSEIQNVLQCARDVESVYSLLETRHCVTAFENKLNEWHQLKYGIKAHYKLQEFAAACDLILSNFLTNSKVPDEAVMYAATEYLQVCGRDRFELLKEHLICKAHTHCAVKNIIDELNTNFLIQKDVYMSTVGCELLKSIWRKYVQRGQTYIISNCIQAACTDGRFIDSVLRILVTEEFSEEENIMKRIIKESLLLKISAMSETDPAFWYTLVVGSRSLIVAVCDLYPEICSAFLRFISYIGNSMVTKFTETDCIWHNGENAKLISDITFNDLVSLVRCFLESQGLAGKHMRQTLQDLKSQPHCSVWVEVERQCGLPVLAKCFIASSSKDKFIST
;
A
#
# COMPACT_ATOMS: atom_id res chain seq x y z
N MET A 1 1.19 -7.95 47.27
CA MET A 1 0.00 -7.13 46.91
C MET A 1 0.40 -5.73 46.48
N LYS A 2 1.12 -4.94 47.30
CA LYS A 2 1.61 -3.59 46.91
C LYS A 2 2.36 -3.56 45.56
N GLN A 3 3.35 -4.42 45.36
CA GLN A 3 4.09 -4.50 44.08
C GLN A 3 3.19 -4.76 42.85
N ILE A 4 2.15 -5.57 43.01
CA ILE A 4 1.20 -5.85 41.93
C ILE A 4 0.40 -4.58 41.61
N LEU A 5 -0.15 -3.92 42.63
CA LEU A 5 -0.88 -2.66 42.45
C LEU A 5 0.01 -1.57 41.83
N ASP A 6 1.27 -1.49 42.24
CA ASP A 6 2.24 -0.56 41.66
C ASP A 6 2.55 -0.88 40.19
N SER A 7 2.56 -2.15 39.79
CA SER A 7 2.76 -2.56 38.40
C SER A 7 1.58 -2.16 37.51
N PHE A 8 0.33 -2.35 37.99
CA PHE A 8 -0.86 -1.87 37.29
C PHE A 8 -0.86 -0.34 37.16
N CYS A 9 -0.56 0.39 38.24
CA CYS A 9 -0.47 1.85 38.17
C CYS A 9 0.65 2.33 37.24
N PHE A 10 1.80 1.63 37.19
CA PHE A 10 2.87 1.96 36.27
C PHE A 10 2.46 1.74 34.81
N LEU A 11 1.79 0.62 34.51
CA LEU A 11 1.28 0.36 33.17
C LEU A 11 0.23 1.40 32.75
N LEU A 12 -0.69 1.74 33.66
CA LEU A 12 -1.72 2.76 33.44
C LEU A 12 -1.10 4.12 33.09
N ASP A 13 -0.14 4.58 33.89
CA ASP A 13 0.60 5.82 33.63
C ASP A 13 1.25 5.80 32.23
N LYS A 14 1.88 4.68 31.85
CA LYS A 14 2.49 4.51 30.53
C LYS A 14 1.49 4.43 29.38
N TYR A 15 0.30 3.91 29.63
CA TYR A 15 -0.77 3.81 28.64
C TYR A 15 -1.47 5.15 28.42
N GLU A 16 -1.77 5.89 29.49
CA GLU A 16 -2.48 7.17 29.43
C GLU A 16 -1.58 8.33 28.96
N HIS A 17 -0.30 8.33 29.34
CA HIS A 17 0.65 9.40 29.02
C HIS A 17 1.66 8.98 27.97
N CYS A 18 1.23 8.82 26.72
CA CYS A 18 2.04 8.29 25.61
C CYS A 18 3.26 9.16 25.19
N GLU A 19 3.52 10.31 25.82
CA GLU A 19 4.65 11.20 25.49
C GLU A 19 6.01 10.51 25.63
N TRP A 20 6.16 9.59 26.59
CA TRP A 20 7.41 8.88 26.83
C TRP A 20 7.87 8.08 25.62
N MET A 21 6.94 7.62 24.78
CA MET A 21 7.23 6.79 23.60
C MET A 21 8.12 7.50 22.59
N ARG A 22 8.13 8.86 22.56
CA ARG A 22 8.92 9.63 21.58
C ARG A 22 10.43 9.55 21.80
N GLY A 23 10.86 9.28 23.03
CA GLY A 23 12.28 9.19 23.39
C GLY A 23 12.61 7.91 24.16
N ALA A 24 11.73 6.91 24.07
CA ALA A 24 11.86 5.68 24.85
C ALA A 24 13.09 4.88 24.42
N THR A 25 13.90 4.50 25.38
CA THR A 25 15.03 3.60 25.16
C THR A 25 14.55 2.15 25.02
N LYS A 26 15.35 1.31 24.37
CA LYS A 26 15.07 -0.14 24.26
C LYS A 26 14.80 -0.79 25.63
N SER A 27 15.56 -0.41 26.66
CA SER A 27 15.40 -0.91 28.04
C SER A 27 14.05 -0.50 28.63
N GLU A 28 13.62 0.74 28.42
CA GLU A 28 12.31 1.20 28.90
C GLU A 28 11.17 0.48 28.20
N ILE A 29 11.26 0.30 26.89
CA ILE A 29 10.27 -0.44 26.09
C ILE A 29 10.14 -1.88 26.59
N GLN A 30 11.27 -2.54 26.84
CA GLN A 30 11.33 -3.88 27.41
C GLN A 30 10.68 -3.96 28.79
N ASN A 31 11.01 -3.02 29.68
CA ASN A 31 10.42 -2.99 31.02
C ASN A 31 8.90 -2.80 30.98
N VAL A 32 8.39 -1.94 30.08
CA VAL A 32 6.95 -1.69 29.95
C VAL A 32 6.22 -2.90 29.36
N LEU A 33 6.76 -3.53 28.31
CA LEU A 33 6.14 -4.72 27.71
C LEU A 33 6.18 -5.94 28.65
N GLN A 34 7.25 -6.10 29.42
CA GLN A 34 7.31 -7.14 30.45
C GLN A 34 6.30 -6.88 31.57
N CYS A 35 6.17 -5.62 32.02
CA CYS A 35 5.15 -5.24 33.00
C CYS A 35 3.74 -5.49 32.48
N ALA A 36 3.48 -5.19 31.21
CA ALA A 36 2.20 -5.49 30.56
C ALA A 36 1.89 -6.99 30.55
N ARG A 37 2.87 -7.85 30.26
CA ARG A 37 2.72 -9.30 30.31
C ARG A 37 2.43 -9.80 31.73
N ASP A 38 3.10 -9.23 32.72
CA ASP A 38 2.89 -9.58 34.12
C ASP A 38 1.46 -9.18 34.56
N VAL A 39 0.98 -8.02 34.10
CA VAL A 39 -0.40 -7.56 34.31
C VAL A 39 -1.41 -8.53 33.68
N GLU A 40 -1.21 -8.96 32.43
CA GLU A 40 -2.08 -9.96 31.78
C GLU A 40 -2.11 -11.28 32.55
N SER A 41 -0.95 -11.73 33.02
CA SER A 41 -0.81 -12.97 33.80
C SER A 41 -1.55 -12.87 35.13
N VAL A 42 -1.44 -11.73 35.82
CA VAL A 42 -2.17 -11.47 37.07
C VAL A 42 -3.67 -11.38 36.80
N TYR A 43 -4.10 -10.71 35.73
CA TYR A 43 -5.50 -10.64 35.35
C TYR A 43 -6.09 -12.03 35.12
N SER A 44 -5.42 -12.88 34.34
CA SER A 44 -5.84 -14.27 34.11
C SER A 44 -5.96 -15.06 35.42
N LEU A 45 -5.02 -14.87 36.35
CA LEU A 45 -5.10 -15.50 37.68
C LEU A 45 -6.28 -14.98 38.52
N LEU A 46 -6.59 -13.69 38.43
CA LEU A 46 -7.73 -13.09 39.14
C LEU A 46 -9.06 -13.57 38.55
N GLU A 47 -9.13 -13.71 37.23
CA GLU A 47 -10.31 -14.22 36.52
C GLU A 47 -10.60 -15.67 36.90
N THR A 48 -9.58 -16.54 36.84
CA THR A 48 -9.70 -17.96 37.24
C THR A 48 -10.06 -18.15 38.71
N ARG A 49 -9.70 -17.19 39.58
CA ARG A 49 -10.06 -17.20 41.01
C ARG A 49 -11.32 -16.40 41.33
N HIS A 50 -12.02 -15.86 40.33
CA HIS A 50 -13.20 -15.01 40.49
C HIS A 50 -13.01 -13.83 41.46
N CYS A 51 -11.80 -13.25 41.48
CA CYS A 51 -11.40 -12.17 42.39
C CYS A 51 -11.27 -10.79 41.69
N VAL A 52 -11.68 -10.69 40.43
CA VAL A 52 -11.52 -9.49 39.57
C VAL A 52 -12.09 -8.24 40.24
N THR A 53 -13.37 -8.24 40.62
CA THR A 53 -14.04 -7.07 41.21
C THR A 53 -13.43 -6.64 42.55
N ALA A 54 -13.03 -7.61 43.38
CA ALA A 54 -12.38 -7.32 44.65
C ALA A 54 -11.00 -6.66 44.44
N PHE A 55 -10.27 -7.05 43.38
CA PHE A 55 -9.01 -6.42 43.02
C PHE A 55 -9.22 -5.04 42.39
N GLU A 56 -10.22 -4.85 41.53
CA GLU A 56 -10.57 -3.54 40.95
C GLU A 56 -10.80 -2.49 42.04
N ASN A 57 -11.58 -2.84 43.07
CA ASN A 57 -11.82 -1.94 44.20
C ASN A 57 -10.51 -1.53 44.89
N LYS A 58 -9.62 -2.50 45.15
CA LYS A 58 -8.30 -2.22 45.75
C LYS A 58 -7.38 -1.41 44.84
N LEU A 59 -7.43 -1.64 43.52
CA LEU A 59 -6.65 -0.88 42.56
C LEU A 59 -7.10 0.58 42.50
N ASN A 60 -8.42 0.81 42.50
CA ASN A 60 -8.99 2.16 42.50
C ASN A 60 -8.66 2.90 43.81
N GLU A 61 -8.76 2.24 44.97
CA GLU A 61 -8.32 2.78 46.26
C GLU A 61 -6.83 3.14 46.25
N TRP A 62 -5.98 2.23 45.74
CA TRP A 62 -4.54 2.44 45.67
C TRP A 62 -4.16 3.60 44.74
N HIS A 63 -4.82 3.68 43.58
CA HIS A 63 -4.62 4.76 42.62
C HIS A 63 -5.00 6.12 43.22
N GLN A 64 -6.14 6.20 43.91
CA GLN A 64 -6.57 7.41 44.60
C GLN A 64 -5.59 7.81 45.70
N LEU A 65 -5.05 6.85 46.47
CA LEU A 65 -4.03 7.14 47.48
C LEU A 65 -2.71 7.65 46.86
N LYS A 66 -2.32 7.11 45.71
CA LYS A 66 -1.03 7.41 45.08
C LYS A 66 -1.02 8.71 44.28
N TYR A 67 -2.11 8.99 43.56
CA TYR A 67 -2.19 10.13 42.62
C TYR A 67 -3.25 11.17 43.00
N GLY A 68 -4.05 10.93 44.04
CA GLY A 68 -5.13 11.83 44.46
C GLY A 68 -6.35 11.83 43.53
N ILE A 69 -6.35 11.00 42.48
CA ILE A 69 -7.39 10.96 41.44
C ILE A 69 -8.21 9.69 41.60
N LYS A 70 -9.53 9.86 41.69
CA LYS A 70 -10.48 8.75 41.65
C LYS A 70 -10.68 8.32 40.20
N ALA A 71 -10.12 7.17 39.86
CA ALA A 71 -10.30 6.53 38.57
C ALA A 71 -11.17 5.27 38.71
N HIS A 72 -11.83 4.89 37.63
CA HIS A 72 -12.69 3.71 37.56
C HIS A 72 -12.19 2.80 36.45
N TYR A 73 -11.19 1.98 36.76
CA TYR A 73 -10.63 1.04 35.80
C TYR A 73 -11.41 -0.27 35.81
N LYS A 74 -11.65 -0.81 34.62
CA LYS A 74 -12.09 -2.21 34.45
C LYS A 74 -10.90 -3.05 34.07
N LEU A 75 -10.59 -4.07 34.88
CA LEU A 75 -9.45 -4.96 34.64
C LEU A 75 -9.53 -5.67 33.28
N GLN A 76 -10.75 -5.88 32.77
CA GLN A 76 -10.97 -6.47 31.44
C GLN A 76 -10.29 -5.68 30.32
N GLU A 77 -10.10 -4.37 30.48
CA GLU A 77 -9.40 -3.53 29.50
C GLU A 77 -7.92 -3.93 29.40
N PHE A 78 -7.33 -4.51 30.45
CA PHE A 78 -5.94 -4.95 30.49
C PHE A 78 -5.75 -6.44 30.19
N ALA A 79 -6.81 -7.13 29.73
CA ALA A 79 -6.72 -8.54 29.31
C ALA A 79 -5.72 -8.76 28.16
N ALA A 80 -5.49 -7.71 27.35
CA ALA A 80 -4.51 -7.66 26.28
C ALA A 80 -3.61 -6.42 26.42
N ALA A 81 -3.05 -6.18 27.61
CA ALA A 81 -2.21 -5.02 27.89
C ALA A 81 -1.00 -4.86 26.95
N CYS A 82 -0.32 -5.94 26.57
CA CYS A 82 0.79 -5.89 25.62
C CYS A 82 0.31 -5.36 24.26
N ASP A 83 -0.87 -5.79 23.82
CA ASP A 83 -1.47 -5.39 22.55
C ASP A 83 -1.80 -3.91 22.57
N LEU A 84 -2.33 -3.40 23.69
CA LEU A 84 -2.62 -1.98 23.88
C LEU A 84 -1.36 -1.11 23.78
N ILE A 85 -0.27 -1.53 24.45
CA ILE A 85 1.00 -0.78 24.41
C ILE A 85 1.56 -0.77 22.99
N LEU A 86 1.67 -1.93 22.33
CA LEU A 86 2.18 -2.00 20.97
C LEU A 86 1.27 -1.22 19.98
N SER A 87 -0.05 -1.26 20.19
CA SER A 87 -1.01 -0.46 19.43
C SER A 87 -0.69 1.03 19.54
N ASN A 88 -0.39 1.55 20.73
CA ASN A 88 -0.06 2.97 20.91
C ASN A 88 1.24 3.37 20.20
N PHE A 89 2.27 2.51 20.23
CA PHE A 89 3.49 2.71 19.42
C PHE A 89 3.16 2.78 17.93
N LEU A 90 2.28 1.90 17.46
CA LEU A 90 1.86 1.82 16.06
C LEU A 90 0.89 2.94 15.64
N THR A 91 0.03 3.45 16.52
CA THR A 91 -0.99 4.44 16.12
C THR A 91 -0.49 5.88 16.25
N ASN A 92 0.56 6.12 17.03
CA ASN A 92 1.01 7.47 17.38
C ASN A 92 2.07 7.97 16.40
N SER A 93 1.67 8.84 15.48
CA SER A 93 2.54 9.40 14.44
C SER A 93 3.72 10.24 14.94
N LYS A 94 3.79 10.53 16.25
CA LYS A 94 4.89 11.30 16.86
C LYS A 94 6.00 10.41 17.41
N VAL A 95 5.83 9.09 17.37
CA VAL A 95 6.83 8.11 17.82
C VAL A 95 7.83 7.85 16.69
N PRO A 96 9.15 7.96 16.94
CA PRO A 96 10.15 7.63 15.92
C PRO A 96 10.08 6.16 15.50
N ASP A 97 10.34 5.87 14.23
CA ASP A 97 10.32 4.52 13.67
C ASP A 97 11.23 3.55 14.46
N GLU A 98 12.39 4.02 14.93
CA GLU A 98 13.32 3.22 15.74
C GLU A 98 12.69 2.71 17.05
N ALA A 99 11.93 3.56 17.76
CA ALA A 99 11.25 3.17 19.00
C ALA A 99 10.09 2.20 18.72
N VAL A 100 9.38 2.42 17.62
CA VAL A 100 8.33 1.52 17.12
C VAL A 100 8.91 0.14 16.82
N MET A 101 10.10 0.08 16.23
CA MET A 101 10.81 -1.16 15.89
C MET A 101 11.30 -1.94 17.09
N TYR A 102 11.86 -1.26 18.08
CA TYR A 102 12.21 -1.90 19.35
C TYR A 102 10.96 -2.47 20.03
N ALA A 103 9.84 -1.74 20.02
CA ALA A 103 8.59 -2.20 20.61
C ALA A 103 8.03 -3.45 19.91
N ALA A 104 8.02 -3.50 18.58
CA ALA A 104 7.57 -4.71 17.89
C ALA A 104 8.51 -5.90 18.05
N THR A 105 9.82 -5.66 18.04
CA THR A 105 10.81 -6.74 18.25
C THR A 105 10.64 -7.36 19.63
N GLU A 106 10.52 -6.52 20.66
CA GLU A 106 10.32 -6.98 22.02
C GLU A 106 8.95 -7.64 22.19
N TYR A 107 7.90 -7.07 21.61
CA TYR A 107 6.57 -7.67 21.63
C TYR A 107 6.58 -9.08 21.02
N LEU A 108 7.27 -9.28 19.89
CA LEU A 108 7.40 -10.60 19.26
C LEU A 108 8.14 -11.59 20.16
N GLN A 109 9.14 -11.16 20.91
CA GLN A 109 9.84 -12.01 21.88
C GLN A 109 8.94 -12.38 23.07
N VAL A 110 8.14 -11.42 23.56
CA VAL A 110 7.30 -11.58 24.75
C VAL A 110 6.02 -12.37 24.44
N CYS A 111 5.35 -12.05 23.33
CA CYS A 111 4.01 -12.50 23.00
C CYS A 111 3.96 -13.54 21.87
N GLY A 112 5.03 -13.68 21.09
CA GLY A 112 5.10 -14.61 19.97
C GLY A 112 4.45 -14.09 18.68
N ARG A 113 4.74 -14.80 17.58
CA ARG A 113 4.34 -14.40 16.22
C ARG A 113 2.84 -14.50 15.98
N ASP A 114 2.19 -15.57 16.44
CA ASP A 114 0.76 -15.80 16.18
C ASP A 114 -0.12 -14.71 16.79
N ARG A 115 0.22 -14.26 18.00
CA ARG A 115 -0.49 -13.16 18.67
C ARG A 115 -0.23 -11.81 17.98
N PHE A 116 0.99 -11.59 17.51
CA PHE A 116 1.32 -10.41 16.70
C PHE A 116 0.54 -10.37 15.39
N GLU A 117 0.35 -11.51 14.73
CA GLU A 117 -0.47 -11.62 13.52
C GLU A 117 -1.95 -11.26 13.77
N LEU A 118 -2.53 -11.72 14.87
CA LEU A 118 -3.90 -11.35 15.27
C LEU A 118 -4.02 -9.86 15.60
N LEU A 119 -3.06 -9.30 16.33
CA LEU A 119 -3.01 -7.87 16.63
C LEU A 119 -2.89 -7.04 15.35
N LYS A 120 -2.03 -7.50 14.42
CA LYS A 120 -1.86 -6.90 13.10
C LYS A 120 -3.19 -6.86 12.34
N GLU A 121 -3.91 -7.97 12.28
CA GLU A 121 -5.24 -8.02 11.66
C GLU A 121 -6.23 -7.04 12.31
N HIS A 122 -6.21 -6.96 13.64
CA HIS A 122 -7.07 -6.04 14.40
C HIS A 122 -6.73 -4.56 14.14
N LEU A 123 -5.45 -4.22 14.14
CA LEU A 123 -4.97 -2.85 13.92
C LEU A 123 -5.18 -2.39 12.49
N ILE A 124 -5.07 -3.29 11.51
CA ILE A 124 -5.30 -2.93 10.12
C ILE A 124 -6.78 -2.57 9.86
N CYS A 125 -7.71 -3.13 10.63
CA CYS A 125 -9.12 -2.76 10.52
C CYS A 125 -9.41 -1.32 10.99
N LYS A 126 -8.43 -0.60 11.58
CA LYS A 126 -8.54 0.81 11.99
C LYS A 126 -7.85 1.69 10.94
N ALA A 127 -8.60 2.63 10.36
CA ALA A 127 -8.21 3.40 9.16
C ALA A 127 -6.91 4.25 9.28
N HIS A 128 -6.34 4.42 10.48
CA HIS A 128 -5.18 5.27 10.75
C HIS A 128 -3.85 4.52 11.01
N THR A 129 -3.88 3.18 11.08
CA THR A 129 -2.72 2.33 11.44
C THR A 129 -2.00 1.70 10.25
N HIS A 130 -2.50 1.94 9.05
CA HIS A 130 -1.99 1.38 7.79
C HIS A 130 -0.50 1.73 7.52
N CYS A 131 -0.04 2.93 7.90
CA CYS A 131 1.33 3.37 7.63
C CYS A 131 2.37 2.87 8.65
N ALA A 132 2.01 2.72 9.93
CA ALA A 132 2.97 2.35 10.96
C ALA A 132 3.21 0.84 11.05
N VAL A 133 2.17 0.03 10.86
CA VAL A 133 2.31 -1.43 10.77
C VAL A 133 3.17 -1.81 9.55
N LYS A 134 3.14 -0.98 8.50
CA LYS A 134 3.92 -1.12 7.27
C LYS A 134 5.43 -0.86 7.47
N ASN A 135 5.81 0.16 8.25
CA ASN A 135 7.21 0.43 8.57
C ASN A 135 7.86 -0.65 9.46
N ILE A 136 7.08 -1.31 10.34
CA ILE A 136 7.62 -2.42 11.15
C ILE A 136 7.95 -3.65 10.31
N ILE A 137 7.13 -3.91 9.30
CA ILE A 137 7.34 -5.01 8.35
C ILE A 137 8.61 -4.77 7.50
N ASP A 138 9.00 -3.51 7.27
CA ASP A 138 10.20 -3.13 6.51
C ASP A 138 11.52 -3.53 7.19
N GLU A 139 11.59 -3.48 8.52
CA GLU A 139 12.85 -3.58 9.26
C GLU A 139 12.99 -4.89 10.06
N LEU A 140 11.91 -5.65 10.27
CA LEU A 140 12.03 -7.05 10.70
C LEU A 140 12.47 -7.99 9.55
N ASN A 141 12.42 -7.52 8.30
CA ASN A 141 12.76 -8.30 7.09
C ASN A 141 14.09 -7.88 6.42
N THR A 142 14.84 -6.93 6.98
CA THR A 142 16.11 -6.40 6.44
C THR A 142 17.28 -7.40 6.43
N ASN A 143 17.08 -8.66 6.83
CA ASN A 143 18.04 -9.74 6.54
C ASN A 143 17.95 -10.27 5.08
N PHE A 144 17.07 -9.75 4.22
CA PHE A 144 17.01 -10.13 2.80
C PHE A 144 16.89 -8.90 1.88
N LEU A 145 18.03 -8.26 1.63
CA LEU A 145 18.16 -6.94 0.99
C LEU A 145 18.07 -6.90 -0.56
N ILE A 146 17.30 -7.78 -1.21
CA ILE A 146 17.20 -7.77 -2.70
C ILE A 146 15.75 -7.67 -3.23
N GLN A 147 14.71 -7.74 -2.40
CA GLN A 147 13.31 -7.72 -2.90
C GLN A 147 12.34 -6.82 -2.10
N LYS A 148 12.83 -5.74 -1.48
CA LYS A 148 12.01 -4.85 -0.62
C LYS A 148 10.75 -4.32 -1.32
N ASP A 149 10.85 -3.84 -2.56
CA ASP A 149 9.69 -3.25 -3.27
C ASP A 149 8.66 -4.29 -3.74
N VAL A 150 9.12 -5.48 -4.14
CA VAL A 150 8.25 -6.59 -4.57
C VAL A 150 7.54 -7.19 -3.36
N TYR A 151 8.23 -7.31 -2.23
CA TYR A 151 7.67 -7.82 -0.99
C TYR A 151 6.66 -6.84 -0.37
N MET A 152 6.98 -5.56 -0.33
CA MET A 152 6.11 -4.51 0.23
C MET A 152 4.78 -4.35 -0.50
N SER A 153 4.82 -4.47 -1.82
CA SER A 153 3.62 -4.45 -2.65
C SER A 153 2.79 -5.73 -2.54
N THR A 154 3.43 -6.88 -2.30
CA THR A 154 2.76 -8.16 -2.04
C THR A 154 2.00 -8.14 -0.70
N VAL A 155 2.60 -7.62 0.36
CA VAL A 155 1.95 -7.50 1.68
C VAL A 155 0.77 -6.52 1.64
N GLY A 156 0.91 -5.37 0.98
CA GLY A 156 -0.19 -4.42 0.78
C GLY A 156 -1.35 -5.01 -0.02
N CYS A 157 -1.04 -5.81 -1.04
CA CYS A 157 -2.01 -6.53 -1.86
C CYS A 157 -2.82 -7.56 -1.03
N GLU A 158 -2.14 -8.44 -0.29
CA GLU A 158 -2.81 -9.45 0.54
C GLU A 158 -3.66 -8.82 1.65
N LEU A 159 -3.24 -7.66 2.13
CA LEU A 159 -3.98 -6.94 3.15
C LEU A 159 -5.28 -6.34 2.63
N LEU A 160 -5.22 -5.66 1.48
CA LEU A 160 -6.40 -5.16 0.80
C LEU A 160 -7.36 -6.29 0.45
N LYS A 161 -6.83 -7.42 -0.06
CA LYS A 161 -7.64 -8.62 -0.32
C LYS A 161 -8.35 -9.10 0.94
N SER A 162 -7.65 -9.23 2.06
CA SER A 162 -8.26 -9.68 3.32
C SER A 162 -9.42 -8.78 3.78
N ILE A 163 -9.23 -7.46 3.75
CA ILE A 163 -10.27 -6.49 4.13
C ILE A 163 -11.44 -6.52 3.14
N TRP A 164 -11.14 -6.54 1.84
CA TRP A 164 -12.16 -6.48 0.79
C TRP A 164 -12.95 -7.79 0.70
N ARG A 165 -12.36 -8.95 1.00
CA ARG A 165 -13.10 -10.21 1.17
C ARG A 165 -14.18 -10.06 2.26
N LYS A 166 -13.88 -9.42 3.39
CA LYS A 166 -14.87 -9.15 4.45
C LYS A 166 -16.00 -8.25 3.96
N TYR A 167 -15.71 -7.24 3.14
CA TYR A 167 -16.77 -6.39 2.55
C TYR A 167 -17.61 -7.13 1.52
N VAL A 168 -17.00 -7.97 0.68
CA VAL A 168 -17.73 -8.83 -0.27
C VAL A 168 -18.67 -9.78 0.47
N GLN A 169 -18.18 -10.48 1.49
CA GLN A 169 -18.98 -11.41 2.31
C GLN A 169 -20.14 -10.72 3.03
N ARG A 170 -19.99 -9.44 3.39
CA ARG A 170 -21.04 -8.63 4.03
C ARG A 170 -21.97 -7.91 3.05
N GLY A 171 -21.78 -8.09 1.73
CA GLY A 171 -22.53 -7.35 0.71
C GLY A 171 -22.24 -5.84 0.65
N GLN A 172 -21.15 -5.39 1.26
CA GLN A 172 -20.74 -3.98 1.37
C GLN A 172 -19.74 -3.58 0.25
N THR A 173 -19.95 -4.10 -0.95
CA THR A 173 -19.05 -3.94 -2.10
C THR A 173 -18.85 -2.48 -2.55
N TYR A 174 -19.83 -1.61 -2.28
CA TYR A 174 -19.74 -0.18 -2.57
C TYR A 174 -18.56 0.51 -1.87
N ILE A 175 -18.12 -0.01 -0.71
CA ILE A 175 -16.98 0.53 0.04
C ILE A 175 -15.69 0.40 -0.78
N ILE A 176 -15.50 -0.73 -1.46
CA ILE A 176 -14.34 -0.99 -2.33
C ILE A 176 -14.30 0.05 -3.47
N SER A 177 -15.45 0.25 -4.12
CA SER A 177 -15.56 1.24 -5.20
C SER A 177 -15.26 2.66 -4.70
N ASN A 178 -15.81 3.06 -3.57
CA ASN A 178 -15.57 4.38 -2.98
C ASN A 178 -14.10 4.60 -2.64
N CYS A 179 -13.40 3.58 -2.12
CA CYS A 179 -11.96 3.66 -1.84
C CYS A 179 -11.16 3.93 -3.12
N ILE A 180 -11.48 3.27 -4.23
CA ILE A 180 -10.78 3.46 -5.51
C ILE A 180 -11.06 4.84 -6.09
N GLN A 181 -12.31 5.31 -6.03
CA GLN A 181 -12.66 6.64 -6.52
C GLN A 181 -11.95 7.75 -5.72
N ALA A 182 -11.90 7.61 -4.39
CA ALA A 182 -11.30 8.60 -3.50
C ALA A 182 -9.76 8.59 -3.46
N ALA A 183 -9.11 7.52 -3.95
CA ALA A 183 -7.66 7.41 -3.95
C ALA A 183 -7.03 8.27 -5.06
N CYS A 184 -6.76 9.53 -4.74
CA CYS A 184 -6.15 10.49 -5.66
C CYS A 184 -4.63 10.62 -5.49
N THR A 185 -4.11 10.44 -4.27
CA THR A 185 -2.71 10.77 -3.94
C THR A 185 -1.86 9.61 -3.46
N ASP A 186 -2.45 8.44 -3.18
CA ASP A 186 -1.70 7.28 -2.68
C ASP A 186 -1.28 6.35 -3.81
N GLY A 187 -0.09 6.59 -4.37
CA GLY A 187 0.46 5.76 -5.43
C GLY A 187 0.70 4.30 -5.01
N ARG A 188 0.93 4.03 -3.72
CA ARG A 188 1.15 2.67 -3.20
C ARG A 188 -0.16 1.90 -3.09
N PHE A 189 -1.26 2.60 -2.79
CA PHE A 189 -2.59 2.01 -2.87
C PHE A 189 -2.91 1.59 -4.31
N ILE A 190 -2.74 2.49 -5.29
CA ILE A 190 -2.99 2.19 -6.70
C ILE A 190 -2.15 1.02 -7.20
N ASP A 191 -0.86 0.96 -6.84
CA ASP A 191 0.02 -0.17 -7.16
C ASP A 191 -0.56 -1.50 -6.65
N SER A 192 -1.04 -1.52 -5.41
CA SER A 192 -1.64 -2.70 -4.79
C SER A 192 -2.94 -3.10 -5.50
N VAL A 193 -3.77 -2.13 -5.90
CA VAL A 193 -5.00 -2.36 -6.66
C VAL A 193 -4.70 -2.98 -8.04
N LEU A 194 -3.71 -2.46 -8.76
CA LEU A 194 -3.29 -3.03 -10.06
C LEU A 194 -2.73 -4.44 -9.90
N ARG A 195 -1.98 -4.71 -8.82
CA ARG A 195 -1.47 -6.05 -8.50
C ARG A 195 -2.58 -7.05 -8.24
N ILE A 196 -3.62 -6.66 -7.50
CA ILE A 196 -4.79 -7.53 -7.28
C ILE A 196 -5.39 -7.96 -8.61
N LEU A 197 -5.52 -7.05 -9.58
CA LEU A 197 -6.07 -7.35 -10.91
C LEU A 197 -5.23 -8.38 -11.69
N VAL A 198 -3.90 -8.29 -11.63
CA VAL A 198 -3.00 -9.19 -12.40
C VAL A 198 -2.68 -10.51 -11.70
N THR A 199 -3.06 -10.68 -10.43
CA THR A 199 -2.82 -11.94 -9.70
C THR A 199 -3.84 -13.00 -10.12
N GLU A 200 -3.46 -14.29 -10.20
CA GLU A 200 -4.41 -15.37 -10.49
C GLU A 200 -5.52 -15.51 -9.42
N GLU A 201 -6.66 -16.05 -9.83
CA GLU A 201 -7.89 -16.16 -9.03
C GLU A 201 -8.02 -17.53 -8.37
N PHE A 202 -8.33 -17.56 -7.06
CA PHE A 202 -8.50 -18.80 -6.32
C PHE A 202 -9.87 -18.94 -5.63
N SER A 203 -10.65 -17.85 -5.51
CA SER A 203 -11.95 -17.84 -4.80
C SER A 203 -13.01 -16.97 -5.50
N GLU A 204 -14.29 -17.29 -5.25
CA GLU A 204 -15.43 -16.51 -5.80
C GLU A 204 -15.41 -15.05 -5.28
N GLU A 205 -15.04 -14.84 -4.02
CA GLU A 205 -14.94 -13.49 -3.46
C GLU A 205 -13.86 -12.64 -4.14
N GLU A 206 -12.74 -13.25 -4.54
CA GLU A 206 -11.68 -12.57 -5.29
C GLU A 206 -12.15 -12.18 -6.69
N ASN A 207 -12.97 -13.00 -7.33
CA ASN A 207 -13.54 -12.70 -8.65
C ASN A 207 -14.52 -11.51 -8.56
N ILE A 208 -15.36 -11.50 -7.53
CA ILE A 208 -16.27 -10.38 -7.26
C ILE A 208 -15.45 -9.10 -7.00
N MET A 209 -14.41 -9.20 -6.17
CA MET A 209 -13.53 -8.09 -5.83
C MET A 209 -12.83 -7.50 -7.07
N LYS A 210 -12.21 -8.34 -7.90
CA LYS A 210 -11.56 -7.91 -9.14
C LYS A 210 -12.53 -7.25 -10.12
N ARG A 211 -13.76 -7.77 -10.25
CA ARG A 211 -14.79 -7.13 -11.07
C ARG A 211 -15.08 -5.71 -10.59
N ILE A 212 -15.27 -5.51 -9.29
CA ILE A 212 -15.49 -4.19 -8.70
C ILE A 212 -14.28 -3.28 -8.95
N ILE A 213 -13.07 -3.77 -8.71
CA ILE A 213 -11.84 -3.02 -8.96
C ILE A 213 -11.75 -2.57 -10.43
N LYS A 214 -11.98 -3.51 -11.36
CA LYS A 214 -11.95 -3.25 -12.80
C LYS A 214 -12.94 -2.15 -13.18
N GLU A 215 -14.19 -2.27 -12.73
CA GLU A 215 -15.26 -1.32 -13.02
C GLU A 215 -14.95 0.07 -12.44
N SER A 216 -14.49 0.14 -11.19
CA SER A 216 -14.12 1.41 -10.55
C SER A 216 -12.93 2.09 -11.23
N LEU A 217 -11.88 1.33 -11.58
CA LEU A 217 -10.73 1.87 -12.31
C LEU A 217 -11.13 2.33 -13.71
N LEU A 218 -11.94 1.55 -14.43
CA LEU A 218 -12.42 1.94 -15.75
C LEU A 218 -13.22 3.24 -15.70
N LEU A 219 -14.12 3.39 -14.72
CA LEU A 219 -14.87 4.63 -14.52
C LEU A 219 -13.94 5.81 -14.25
N LYS A 220 -12.95 5.63 -13.37
CA LYS A 220 -12.00 6.68 -13.00
C LYS A 220 -11.12 7.11 -14.18
N ILE A 221 -10.61 6.14 -14.94
CA ILE A 221 -9.79 6.39 -16.14
C ILE A 221 -10.64 7.06 -17.23
N SER A 222 -11.86 6.57 -17.46
CA SER A 222 -12.75 7.10 -18.50
C SER A 222 -13.23 8.52 -18.21
N ALA A 223 -13.30 8.91 -16.94
CA ALA A 223 -13.68 10.27 -16.56
C ALA A 223 -12.66 11.32 -17.01
N MET A 224 -11.39 10.95 -17.25
CA MET A 224 -10.30 11.86 -17.65
C MET A 224 -10.29 13.16 -16.82
N SER A 225 -10.57 13.08 -15.51
CA SER A 225 -10.81 14.25 -14.68
C SER A 225 -9.52 15.05 -14.43
N GLU A 226 -9.58 16.36 -14.69
CA GLU A 226 -8.50 17.33 -14.41
C GLU A 226 -8.20 17.49 -12.91
N THR A 227 -9.05 16.94 -12.04
CA THR A 227 -8.95 17.07 -10.59
C THR A 227 -7.98 16.07 -9.94
N ASP A 228 -7.39 15.14 -10.70
CA ASP A 228 -6.53 14.09 -10.13
C ASP A 228 -5.21 13.85 -10.90
N PRO A 229 -4.29 14.84 -10.99
CA PRO A 229 -3.00 14.68 -11.67
C PRO A 229 -2.10 13.60 -11.05
N ALA A 230 -2.17 13.42 -9.73
CA ALA A 230 -1.34 12.46 -8.99
C ALA A 230 -1.69 11.00 -9.32
N PHE A 231 -2.98 10.69 -9.55
CA PHE A 231 -3.40 9.38 -10.06
C PHE A 231 -2.78 9.09 -11.42
N TRP A 232 -2.86 10.04 -12.36
CA TRP A 232 -2.30 9.86 -13.71
C TRP A 232 -0.78 9.71 -13.70
N TYR A 233 -0.09 10.54 -12.92
CA TYR A 233 1.35 10.44 -12.73
C TYR A 233 1.75 9.06 -12.18
N THR A 234 1.00 8.55 -11.20
CA THR A 234 1.21 7.21 -10.65
C THR A 234 1.09 6.14 -11.73
N LEU A 235 0.07 6.18 -12.59
CA LEU A 235 -0.10 5.18 -13.66
C LEU A 235 1.00 5.26 -14.72
N VAL A 236 1.36 6.47 -15.14
CA VAL A 236 2.31 6.71 -16.25
C VAL A 236 3.76 6.49 -15.83
N VAL A 237 4.10 6.88 -14.60
CA VAL A 237 5.49 6.89 -14.09
C VAL A 237 5.68 5.80 -13.04
N GLY A 238 4.87 5.81 -11.98
CA GLY A 238 5.07 4.95 -10.80
C GLY A 238 4.81 3.47 -11.03
N SER A 239 3.75 3.12 -11.76
CA SER A 239 3.26 1.73 -11.93
C SER A 239 3.14 1.30 -13.39
N ARG A 240 3.97 1.87 -14.28
CA ARG A 240 3.87 1.68 -15.75
C ARG A 240 3.80 0.21 -16.20
N SER A 241 4.66 -0.65 -15.67
CA SER A 241 4.69 -2.06 -16.06
C SER A 241 3.43 -2.81 -15.60
N LEU A 242 2.88 -2.45 -14.44
CA LEU A 242 1.68 -3.07 -13.89
C LEU A 242 0.44 -2.63 -14.64
N ILE A 243 0.31 -1.34 -14.99
CA ILE A 243 -0.84 -0.89 -15.78
C ILE A 243 -0.81 -1.50 -17.19
N VAL A 244 0.37 -1.73 -17.78
CA VAL A 244 0.50 -2.48 -19.05
C VAL A 244 0.03 -3.93 -18.88
N ALA A 245 0.43 -4.62 -17.81
CA ALA A 245 -0.04 -5.97 -17.52
C ALA A 245 -1.56 -6.03 -17.27
N VAL A 246 -2.13 -5.02 -16.61
CA VAL A 246 -3.60 -4.87 -16.48
C VAL A 246 -4.24 -4.67 -17.85
N CYS A 247 -3.65 -3.86 -18.72
CA CYS A 247 -4.16 -3.65 -20.08
C CYS A 247 -4.13 -4.92 -20.94
N ASP A 248 -3.19 -5.84 -20.70
CA ASP A 248 -3.16 -7.15 -21.36
C ASP A 248 -4.34 -8.04 -20.96
N LEU A 249 -4.81 -7.94 -19.71
CA LEU A 249 -5.91 -8.73 -19.18
C LEU A 249 -7.29 -8.10 -19.41
N TYR A 250 -7.35 -6.75 -19.46
CA TYR A 250 -8.61 -6.00 -19.46
C TYR A 250 -8.64 -4.99 -20.65
N PRO A 251 -9.16 -5.41 -21.82
CA PRO A 251 -9.16 -4.59 -23.03
C PRO A 251 -9.88 -3.25 -22.91
N GLU A 252 -10.92 -3.16 -22.06
CA GLU A 252 -11.67 -1.91 -21.85
C GLU A 252 -10.82 -0.86 -21.14
N ILE A 253 -10.05 -1.29 -20.13
CA ILE A 253 -9.07 -0.42 -19.45
C ILE A 253 -7.98 0.00 -20.44
N CYS A 254 -7.49 -0.94 -21.26
CA CYS A 254 -6.49 -0.65 -22.29
C CYS A 254 -6.98 0.44 -23.25
N SER A 255 -8.21 0.32 -23.77
CA SER A 255 -8.78 1.30 -24.68
C SER A 255 -8.91 2.69 -24.05
N ALA A 256 -9.42 2.77 -22.81
CA ALA A 256 -9.54 4.04 -22.11
C ALA A 256 -8.18 4.68 -21.82
N PHE A 257 -7.19 3.88 -21.42
CA PHE A 257 -5.85 4.38 -21.11
C PHE A 257 -5.07 4.80 -22.36
N LEU A 258 -5.22 4.12 -23.50
CA LEU A 258 -4.62 4.54 -24.78
C LEU A 258 -5.16 5.89 -25.27
N ARG A 259 -6.43 6.22 -24.99
CA ARG A 259 -6.98 7.56 -25.25
C ARG A 259 -6.28 8.62 -24.41
N PHE A 260 -6.01 8.31 -23.14
CA PHE A 260 -5.24 9.20 -22.26
C PHE A 260 -3.79 9.37 -22.72
N ILE A 261 -3.12 8.29 -23.14
CA ILE A 261 -1.78 8.37 -23.74
C ILE A 261 -1.79 9.25 -24.99
N SER A 262 -2.77 9.06 -25.87
CA SER A 262 -2.95 9.89 -27.06
C SER A 262 -3.17 11.37 -26.71
N TYR A 263 -3.95 11.65 -25.66
CA TYR A 263 -4.15 12.99 -25.14
C TYR A 263 -2.84 13.62 -24.63
N ILE A 264 -2.01 12.85 -23.90
CA ILE A 264 -0.68 13.31 -23.45
C ILE A 264 0.14 13.78 -24.64
N GLY A 265 0.36 12.89 -25.63
CA GLY A 265 1.23 13.22 -26.77
C GLY A 265 0.69 14.38 -27.60
N ASN A 266 -0.62 14.42 -27.86
CA ASN A 266 -1.24 15.52 -28.62
C ASN A 266 -1.21 16.87 -27.88
N SER A 267 -0.98 16.87 -26.56
CA SER A 267 -0.85 18.07 -25.75
C SER A 267 0.59 18.59 -25.65
N MET A 268 1.56 17.85 -26.21
CA MET A 268 2.96 18.25 -26.23
C MET A 268 3.25 19.18 -27.40
N VAL A 269 4.07 20.18 -27.14
CA VAL A 269 4.54 21.17 -28.13
C VAL A 269 6.06 21.14 -28.20
N THR A 270 6.60 21.41 -29.38
CA THR A 270 8.04 21.49 -29.62
C THR A 270 8.54 22.90 -29.38
N LYS A 271 9.63 23.02 -28.62
CA LYS A 271 10.47 24.20 -28.60
C LYS A 271 11.81 23.86 -29.21
N PHE A 272 12.15 24.57 -30.30
CA PHE A 272 13.46 24.47 -30.91
C PHE A 272 14.46 25.30 -30.09
N THR A 273 15.54 24.66 -29.64
CA THR A 273 16.74 25.34 -29.15
C THR A 273 17.81 25.29 -30.24
N GLU A 274 18.93 26.00 -30.04
CA GLU A 274 20.03 26.02 -31.01
C GLU A 274 20.68 24.63 -31.21
N THR A 275 20.49 23.69 -30.27
CA THR A 275 21.09 22.35 -30.30
C THR A 275 20.08 21.21 -30.30
N ASP A 276 18.83 21.40 -29.86
CA ASP A 276 17.88 20.31 -29.61
C ASP A 276 16.42 20.69 -29.90
N CYS A 277 15.61 19.67 -30.23
CA CYS A 277 14.16 19.77 -30.24
C CYS A 277 13.62 19.25 -28.90
N ILE A 278 13.16 20.14 -28.03
CA ILE A 278 12.65 19.77 -26.71
C ILE A 278 11.11 19.74 -26.77
N TRP A 279 10.55 18.58 -26.42
CA TRP A 279 9.12 18.40 -26.24
C TRP A 279 8.72 18.75 -24.82
N HIS A 280 7.74 19.64 -24.67
CA HIS A 280 7.17 19.99 -23.39
C HIS A 280 5.64 20.05 -23.48
N ASN A 281 4.97 19.98 -22.34
CA ASN A 281 3.52 20.15 -22.31
C ASN A 281 3.15 21.58 -22.70
N GLY A 282 2.10 21.73 -23.50
CA GLY A 282 1.53 23.04 -23.80
C GLY A 282 0.91 23.69 -22.56
N GLU A 283 0.77 25.01 -22.57
CA GLU A 283 0.29 25.80 -21.41
C GLU A 283 -1.13 25.39 -20.94
N ASN A 284 -1.92 24.76 -21.81
CA ASN A 284 -3.28 24.29 -21.51
C ASN A 284 -3.34 22.86 -20.99
N ALA A 285 -2.21 22.15 -20.86
CA ALA A 285 -2.15 20.73 -20.53
C ALA A 285 -2.13 20.48 -19.00
N LYS A 286 -3.13 21.01 -18.28
CA LYS A 286 -3.20 20.96 -16.80
C LYS A 286 -3.22 19.54 -16.22
N LEU A 287 -3.82 18.60 -16.94
CA LEU A 287 -3.92 17.17 -16.57
C LEU A 287 -2.56 16.48 -16.38
N ILE A 288 -1.52 17.00 -17.04
CA ILE A 288 -0.27 16.26 -17.29
C ILE A 288 0.96 17.12 -17.02
N SER A 289 0.84 18.24 -16.29
CA SER A 289 1.94 19.20 -16.09
C SER A 289 3.24 18.54 -15.66
N ASP A 290 3.13 17.46 -14.88
CA ASP A 290 4.25 16.74 -14.28
C ASP A 290 4.75 15.55 -15.12
N ILE A 291 4.05 15.19 -16.21
CA ILE A 291 4.43 14.09 -17.10
C ILE A 291 5.33 14.63 -18.21
N THR A 292 6.56 14.13 -18.29
CA THR A 292 7.54 14.57 -19.30
C THR A 292 7.43 13.77 -20.60
N PHE A 293 8.04 14.27 -21.68
CA PHE A 293 8.17 13.51 -22.92
C PHE A 293 8.89 12.17 -22.71
N ASN A 294 9.91 12.13 -21.84
CA ASN A 294 10.62 10.90 -21.49
C ASN A 294 9.72 9.88 -20.77
N ASP A 295 8.77 10.36 -19.97
CA ASP A 295 7.78 9.50 -19.32
C ASP A 295 6.81 8.89 -20.33
N LEU A 296 6.35 9.68 -21.30
CA LEU A 296 5.53 9.20 -22.41
C LEU A 296 6.29 8.14 -23.22
N VAL A 297 7.53 8.41 -23.63
CA VAL A 297 8.37 7.45 -24.36
C VAL A 297 8.56 6.16 -23.57
N SER A 298 8.85 6.28 -22.27
CA SER A 298 9.08 5.12 -21.40
C SER A 298 7.82 4.27 -21.22
N LEU A 299 6.65 4.91 -21.10
CA LEU A 299 5.36 4.21 -21.05
C LEU A 299 5.07 3.50 -22.38
N VAL A 300 5.20 4.19 -23.52
CA VAL A 300 4.97 3.60 -24.85
C VAL A 300 5.93 2.44 -25.11
N ARG A 301 7.20 2.57 -24.71
CA ARG A 301 8.17 1.48 -24.79
C ARG A 301 7.70 0.26 -24.00
N CYS A 302 7.21 0.45 -22.77
CA CYS A 302 6.70 -0.63 -21.93
C CYS A 302 5.51 -1.36 -22.60
N PHE A 303 4.59 -0.61 -23.22
CA PHE A 303 3.53 -1.20 -24.04
C PHE A 303 4.08 -2.02 -25.20
N LEU A 304 5.02 -1.47 -25.97
CA LEU A 304 5.59 -2.13 -27.15
C LEU A 304 6.39 -3.40 -26.82
N GLU A 305 7.00 -3.45 -25.63
CA GLU A 305 7.69 -4.62 -25.09
C GLU A 305 6.73 -5.73 -24.65
N SER A 306 5.46 -5.41 -24.34
CA SER A 306 4.45 -6.43 -24.06
C SER A 306 4.16 -7.29 -25.30
N GLN A 307 4.16 -8.61 -25.08
CA GLN A 307 3.78 -9.61 -26.07
C GLN A 307 2.26 -9.86 -26.12
N GLY A 308 1.50 -9.27 -25.20
CA GLY A 308 0.05 -9.44 -25.09
C GLY A 308 -0.77 -8.47 -25.94
N LEU A 309 -2.05 -8.32 -25.57
CA LEU A 309 -3.01 -7.44 -26.25
C LEU A 309 -2.63 -5.96 -26.16
N ALA A 310 -2.05 -5.53 -25.04
CA ALA A 310 -1.62 -4.15 -24.82
C ALA A 310 -0.61 -3.72 -25.88
N GLY A 311 0.40 -4.54 -26.16
CA GLY A 311 1.40 -4.25 -27.18
C GLY A 311 0.84 -4.22 -28.60
N LYS A 312 -0.12 -5.11 -28.90
CA LYS A 312 -0.82 -5.09 -30.20
C LYS A 312 -1.64 -3.81 -30.37
N HIS A 313 -2.41 -3.42 -29.35
CA HIS A 313 -3.21 -2.19 -29.41
C HIS A 313 -2.33 -0.95 -29.50
N MET A 314 -1.23 -0.86 -28.75
CA MET A 314 -0.31 0.27 -28.85
C MET A 314 0.31 0.40 -30.24
N ARG A 315 0.71 -0.71 -30.88
CA ARG A 315 1.22 -0.69 -32.26
C ARG A 315 0.18 -0.14 -33.23
N GLN A 316 -1.07 -0.56 -33.12
CA GLN A 316 -2.16 -0.03 -33.94
C GLN A 316 -2.38 1.46 -33.68
N THR A 317 -2.47 1.85 -32.40
CA THR A 317 -2.66 3.25 -32.00
C THR A 317 -1.55 4.15 -32.52
N LEU A 318 -0.29 3.73 -32.47
CA LEU A 318 0.83 4.49 -33.06
C LEU A 318 0.71 4.62 -34.59
N GLN A 319 0.27 3.58 -35.30
CA GLN A 319 0.02 3.67 -36.74
C GLN A 319 -1.08 4.70 -37.04
N ASP A 320 -2.18 4.66 -36.29
CA ASP A 320 -3.30 5.57 -36.46
C ASP A 320 -2.88 7.02 -36.16
N LEU A 321 -2.17 7.26 -35.05
CA LEU A 321 -1.71 8.59 -34.64
C LEU A 321 -0.68 9.19 -35.63
N LYS A 322 0.17 8.37 -36.23
CA LYS A 322 1.12 8.81 -37.27
C LYS A 322 0.45 9.18 -38.59
N SER A 323 -0.76 8.66 -38.84
CA SER A 323 -1.54 8.99 -40.04
C SER A 323 -2.30 10.32 -39.95
N GLN A 324 -2.33 10.94 -38.75
CA GLN A 324 -3.04 12.19 -38.50
C GLN A 324 -2.16 13.44 -38.77
N PRO A 325 -2.76 14.60 -39.05
CA PRO A 325 -2.05 15.88 -39.05
C PRO A 325 -1.38 16.15 -37.69
N HIS A 326 -0.24 16.85 -37.67
CA HIS A 326 0.53 17.17 -36.46
C HIS A 326 1.08 15.95 -35.69
N CYS A 327 1.41 14.87 -36.40
CA CYS A 327 1.91 13.63 -35.80
C CYS A 327 3.40 13.61 -35.40
N SER A 328 4.10 14.75 -35.46
CA SER A 328 5.56 14.81 -35.23
C SER A 328 5.99 14.25 -33.86
N VAL A 329 5.15 14.41 -32.83
CA VAL A 329 5.38 13.83 -31.50
C VAL A 329 5.43 12.31 -31.55
N TRP A 330 4.54 11.68 -32.33
CA TRP A 330 4.39 10.24 -32.42
C TRP A 330 5.49 9.59 -33.26
N VAL A 331 5.96 10.29 -34.30
CA VAL A 331 7.15 9.90 -35.06
C VAL A 331 8.38 9.89 -34.15
N GLU A 332 8.54 10.91 -33.30
CA GLU A 332 9.67 10.99 -32.37
C GLU A 332 9.58 9.97 -31.23
N VAL A 333 8.38 9.72 -30.68
CA VAL A 333 8.15 8.66 -29.69
C VAL A 333 8.55 7.30 -30.25
N GLU A 334 8.12 6.97 -31.47
CA GLU A 334 8.48 5.70 -32.12
C GLU A 334 10.01 5.60 -32.34
N ARG A 335 10.64 6.69 -32.81
CA ARG A 335 12.10 6.76 -33.00
C ARG A 335 12.85 6.46 -31.70
N GLN A 336 12.43 7.02 -30.57
CA GLN A 336 13.07 6.81 -29.27
C GLN A 336 12.72 5.46 -28.61
N CYS A 337 11.60 4.85 -28.99
CA CYS A 337 11.30 3.47 -28.61
C CYS A 337 12.18 2.44 -29.37
N GLY A 338 12.60 2.78 -30.61
CA GLY A 338 13.23 1.86 -31.57
C GLY A 338 14.70 1.47 -31.36
N LEU A 339 15.47 2.14 -30.50
CA LEU A 339 16.92 1.85 -30.35
C LEU A 339 17.24 0.49 -29.65
N PRO A 340 16.40 -0.04 -28.72
CA PRO A 340 16.60 -1.39 -28.15
C PRO A 340 15.49 -2.41 -28.46
N VAL A 341 14.27 -1.98 -28.85
CA VAL A 341 13.08 -2.85 -28.95
C VAL A 341 13.02 -3.62 -30.28
N LEU A 342 13.50 -3.02 -31.38
CA LEU A 342 13.55 -3.69 -32.68
C LEU A 342 14.60 -4.82 -32.72
N ALA A 343 15.71 -4.67 -32.00
CA ALA A 343 16.75 -5.70 -31.90
C ALA A 343 16.26 -6.99 -31.20
N LYS A 344 15.38 -6.88 -30.19
CA LYS A 344 14.84 -8.05 -29.47
C LYS A 344 13.73 -8.78 -30.24
N CYS A 345 12.92 -8.06 -31.03
CA CYS A 345 11.85 -8.68 -31.82
C CYS A 345 12.38 -9.50 -33.02
N PHE A 346 13.54 -9.14 -33.58
CA PHE A 346 14.20 -9.92 -34.65
C PHE A 346 14.88 -11.20 -34.14
N ILE A 347 15.28 -11.26 -32.86
CA ILE A 347 15.89 -12.47 -32.26
C ILE A 347 14.80 -13.48 -31.83
N ALA A 348 13.65 -13.00 -31.38
CA ALA A 348 12.53 -13.89 -31.01
C ALA A 348 11.82 -14.53 -32.23
N SER A 349 11.85 -13.86 -33.39
CA SER A 349 11.27 -14.39 -34.64
C SER A 349 12.22 -15.30 -35.44
N SER A 350 13.52 -15.32 -35.12
CA SER A 350 14.52 -16.16 -35.82
C SER A 350 14.85 -17.48 -35.10
N SER A 351 14.25 -17.76 -33.93
CA SER A 351 14.55 -18.96 -33.14
C SER A 351 13.47 -20.06 -33.20
N LYS A 352 12.45 -19.94 -34.06
CA LYS A 352 11.45 -21.01 -34.27
C LYS A 352 11.44 -21.70 -35.63
N ASP A 353 12.29 -21.27 -36.57
CA ASP A 353 12.44 -21.94 -37.87
C ASP A 353 13.87 -22.42 -38.09
N LYS A 354 14.22 -23.55 -37.45
CA LYS A 354 15.25 -24.50 -37.90
C LYS A 354 15.36 -25.61 -36.86
N PHE A 355 14.58 -26.66 -37.04
CA PHE A 355 14.99 -28.07 -36.92
C PHE A 355 13.75 -28.98 -36.92
N ILE A 356 13.11 -29.16 -38.09
CA ILE A 356 12.56 -30.44 -38.52
C ILE A 356 12.60 -30.46 -40.06
N SER A 357 13.57 -31.18 -40.64
CA SER A 357 13.36 -31.97 -41.87
C SER A 357 14.56 -32.87 -42.14
N THR A 358 14.24 -34.17 -42.24
CA THR A 358 15.01 -35.35 -42.70
C THR A 358 16.20 -35.80 -41.87
#